data_AF-A0A7U9SKM2-F1
#
_entry.id   AF-A0A7U9SKM2-F1
#
_cell.length_a   1.000
_cell.length_b   1.000
_cell.length_c   1.000
_cell.angle_alpha   90.00
_cell.angle_beta   90.00
_cell.angle_gamma   90.00
#
_symmetry.space_group_name_H-M   'P 1'
#
loop_
_entity.id
_entity.type
_entity.pdbx_description
1 polymer ?
#
loop_
_entity_poly.entity_id
_entity_poly.type
_entity_poly.pdbx_seq_one_letter_code
_entity_poly.pdbx_strand_id
1 'polypeptide(L)'
;MDKMKLNNENIAQASILAEKTLGEWGVDARNIIQIRLAVEETLLKYQEAFGVEAVFAQKYMKRLNRIRLELFLPGERVDPFDTGEEEQSQVLQGLLANMGVAPAWQYKNGENLIIFTPKKKKRSQMASLALSVILAFLCGGVCSFLPENVRAFLANEIISPVFNRFMGLLSAIAGPMVFLSIVWGIYSIGDMATMGRIGKRMIGRFMLMTILLTLPVCVFAMPFFSLKTGDGGEV
;
A
#
# COMPACT_ATOMS: atom_id res chain seq x y z
N MET A 1 25.08 21.29 -15.93
CA MET A 1 23.61 21.22 -15.82
C MET A 1 23.07 22.18 -16.84
N ASP A 2 22.11 21.75 -17.65
CA ASP A 2 21.54 22.63 -18.66
C ASP A 2 20.58 23.62 -17.99
N LYS A 3 20.69 24.89 -18.39
CA LYS A 3 19.97 26.01 -17.79
C LYS A 3 18.89 26.47 -18.77
N MET A 4 17.63 26.42 -18.35
CA MET A 4 16.48 26.76 -19.18
C MET A 4 15.74 27.96 -18.59
N LYS A 5 15.15 28.79 -19.44
CA LYS A 5 14.29 29.90 -18.98
C LYS A 5 12.94 29.38 -18.49
N LEU A 6 12.31 30.05 -17.54
CA LEU A 6 10.96 29.79 -17.02
C LEU A 6 9.88 30.25 -18.00
N ASN A 7 9.97 29.86 -19.27
CA ASN A 7 8.91 30.07 -20.25
C ASN A 7 8.06 28.80 -20.42
N ASN A 8 6.84 28.97 -20.95
CA ASN A 8 5.88 27.87 -21.04
C ASN A 8 6.40 26.68 -21.88
N GLU A 9 7.20 26.97 -22.91
CA GLU A 9 7.82 25.94 -23.75
C GLU A 9 8.82 25.08 -22.97
N ASN A 10 9.71 25.71 -22.20
CA ASN A 10 10.72 25.00 -21.41
C ASN A 10 10.12 24.30 -20.20
N ILE A 11 9.06 24.84 -19.61
CA ILE A 11 8.31 24.17 -18.54
C ILE A 11 7.69 22.88 -19.09
N ALA A 12 7.02 22.96 -20.24
CA ALA A 12 6.47 21.77 -20.92
C ALA A 12 7.57 20.76 -21.28
N GLN A 13 8.71 21.23 -21.80
CA GLN A 13 9.87 20.37 -22.11
C GLN A 13 10.42 19.68 -20.85
N ALA A 14 10.54 20.40 -19.73
CA ALA A 14 11.02 19.83 -18.47
C ALA A 14 10.07 18.75 -17.93
N SER A 15 8.76 19.00 -17.99
CA SER A 15 7.73 18.03 -17.62
C SER A 15 7.76 16.75 -18.50
N ILE A 16 7.93 16.90 -19.81
CA ILE A 16 8.08 15.77 -20.75
C ILE A 16 9.39 15.01 -20.48
N LEU A 17 10.49 15.72 -20.22
CA LEU A 17 11.77 15.08 -19.90
C LEU A 17 11.68 14.30 -18.58
N ALA A 18 10.94 14.81 -17.60
CA ALA A 18 10.69 14.12 -16.35
C ALA A 18 9.94 12.81 -16.58
N GLU A 19 8.88 12.87 -17.40
CA GLU A 19 8.11 11.68 -17.78
C GLU A 19 8.98 10.63 -18.47
N LYS A 20 9.74 11.03 -19.49
CA LYS A 20 10.62 10.12 -20.25
C LYS A 20 11.68 9.48 -19.36
N THR A 21 12.39 10.28 -18.57
CA THR A 21 13.49 9.81 -17.72
C THR A 21 13.00 8.87 -16.62
N LEU A 22 11.86 9.18 -15.99
CA LEU A 22 11.25 8.33 -14.97
C LEU A 22 10.67 7.05 -15.58
N GLY A 23 10.13 7.12 -16.79
CA GLY A 23 9.67 5.97 -17.58
C GLY A 23 10.81 4.99 -17.90
N GLU A 24 11.93 5.49 -18.40
CA GLU A 24 13.15 4.70 -18.65
C GLU A 24 13.68 4.01 -17.38
N TRP A 25 13.41 4.58 -16.20
CA TRP A 25 13.83 4.03 -14.92
C TRP A 25 12.82 3.08 -14.27
N GLY A 26 11.71 2.78 -14.95
CA GLY A 26 10.70 1.82 -14.50
C GLY A 26 9.84 2.33 -13.34
N VAL A 27 9.67 3.65 -13.22
CA VAL A 27 8.74 4.24 -12.26
C VAL A 27 7.30 3.90 -12.65
N ASP A 28 6.42 3.75 -11.66
CA ASP A 28 5.01 3.45 -11.91
C ASP A 28 4.33 4.59 -12.67
N ALA A 29 3.48 4.26 -13.66
CA ALA A 29 2.80 5.24 -14.51
C ALA A 29 2.01 6.30 -13.71
N ARG A 30 1.39 5.92 -12.59
CA ARG A 30 0.69 6.87 -11.71
C ARG A 30 1.66 7.88 -11.12
N ASN A 31 2.82 7.42 -10.64
CA ASN A 31 3.83 8.28 -10.03
C ASN A 31 4.49 9.20 -11.07
N ILE A 32 4.66 8.71 -12.31
CA ILE A 32 5.17 9.52 -13.42
C ILE A 32 4.25 10.72 -13.67
N ILE A 33 2.95 10.49 -13.80
CA ILE A 33 1.95 11.56 -14.01
C ILE A 33 1.94 12.53 -12.84
N GLN A 34 1.96 12.03 -11.60
CA GLN A 34 1.96 12.88 -10.41
C GLN A 34 3.20 13.77 -10.31
N ILE A 35 4.39 13.24 -10.62
CA ILE A 35 5.62 14.04 -10.62
C ILE A 35 5.61 15.04 -11.77
N ARG A 36 5.16 14.65 -12.97
CA ARG A 36 5.04 15.56 -14.11
C ARG A 36 4.19 16.78 -13.76
N LEU A 37 2.99 16.54 -13.20
CA LEU A 37 2.09 17.61 -12.78
C LEU A 37 2.70 18.47 -11.66
N ALA A 38 3.35 17.85 -10.67
CA ALA A 38 3.97 18.58 -9.57
C ALA A 38 5.16 19.45 -10.04
N VAL A 39 5.93 18.99 -11.02
CA VAL A 39 7.02 19.76 -11.66
C VAL A 39 6.45 20.95 -12.42
N GLU A 40 5.42 20.73 -13.23
CA GLU A 40 4.75 21.77 -14.01
C GLU A 40 4.19 22.87 -13.10
N GLU A 41 3.41 22.49 -12.09
CA GLU A 41 2.83 23.41 -11.11
C GLU A 41 3.91 24.19 -10.34
N THR A 42 4.99 23.52 -9.91
CA THR A 42 6.08 24.18 -9.18
C THR A 42 6.78 25.20 -10.06
N LEU A 43 7.07 24.88 -11.32
CA LEU A 43 7.73 25.80 -12.24
C LEU A 43 6.82 26.97 -12.63
N LEU A 44 5.51 26.76 -12.79
CA LEU A 44 4.55 27.83 -13.05
C LEU A 44 4.50 28.83 -11.89
N LYS A 45 4.46 28.37 -10.63
CA LYS A 45 4.53 29.25 -9.46
C LYS A 45 5.82 30.07 -9.41
N TYR A 46 6.94 29.47 -9.80
CA TYR A 46 8.20 30.20 -9.87
C TYR A 46 8.27 31.17 -11.06
N GLN A 47 7.57 30.87 -12.16
CA GLN A 47 7.37 31.83 -13.25
C GLN A 47 6.54 33.03 -12.78
N GLU A 48 5.50 32.83 -11.98
CA GLU A 48 4.71 33.92 -11.38
C GLU A 48 5.55 34.79 -10.43
N ALA A 49 6.41 34.16 -9.61
CA ALA A 49 7.23 34.86 -8.63
C ALA A 49 8.46 35.58 -9.23
N PHE A 50 9.16 34.96 -10.18
CA PHE A 50 10.43 35.47 -10.74
C PHE A 50 10.35 35.96 -12.19
N GLY A 51 9.22 35.74 -12.87
CA GLY A 51 9.01 36.11 -14.26
C GLY A 51 9.59 35.10 -15.27
N VAL A 52 9.25 35.32 -16.54
CA VAL A 52 9.53 34.40 -17.67
C VAL A 52 11.04 34.32 -18.02
N GLU A 53 11.80 35.37 -17.71
CA GLU A 53 13.24 35.46 -18.00
C GLU A 53 14.11 34.77 -16.95
N ALA A 54 13.54 34.39 -15.81
CA ALA A 54 14.25 33.66 -14.78
C ALA A 54 14.66 32.26 -15.29
N VAL A 55 15.74 31.71 -14.73
CA VAL A 55 16.35 30.48 -15.23
C VAL A 55 16.22 29.39 -14.18
N PHE A 56 15.99 28.16 -14.61
CA PHE A 56 16.03 26.96 -13.75
C PHE A 56 16.93 25.89 -14.35
N ALA A 57 17.40 24.97 -13.51
CA ALA A 57 18.10 23.78 -13.94
C ALA A 57 17.44 22.53 -13.33
N GLN A 58 17.41 21.45 -14.10
CA GLN A 58 16.88 20.16 -13.64
C GLN A 58 17.98 19.11 -13.61
N LYS A 59 17.94 18.22 -12.61
CA LYS A 59 18.89 17.12 -12.46
C LYS A 59 18.18 15.86 -12.02
N TYR A 60 18.51 14.76 -12.70
CA TYR A 60 18.00 13.45 -12.39
C TYR A 60 19.09 12.62 -11.73
N MET A 61 18.76 11.95 -10.63
CA MET A 61 19.67 11.05 -9.93
C MET A 61 19.01 9.71 -9.67
N LYS A 62 19.67 8.64 -10.10
CA LYS A 62 19.31 7.26 -9.80
C LYS A 62 20.42 6.62 -8.99
N ARG A 63 20.11 6.23 -7.75
CA ARG A 63 21.00 5.47 -6.87
C ARG A 63 20.28 4.23 -6.37
N LEU A 64 20.58 3.06 -6.95
CA LEU A 64 20.05 1.71 -6.67
C LEU A 64 18.54 1.58 -6.35
N ASN A 65 18.08 2.16 -5.24
CA ASN A 65 16.70 2.12 -4.74
C ASN A 65 16.13 3.52 -4.38
N ARG A 66 16.77 4.58 -4.87
CA ARG A 66 16.34 5.98 -4.71
C ARG A 66 16.48 6.69 -6.04
N ILE A 67 15.36 7.16 -6.56
CA ILE A 67 15.28 8.05 -7.71
C ILE A 67 14.95 9.43 -7.15
N ARG A 68 15.61 10.47 -7.65
CA ARG A 68 15.35 11.87 -7.29
C ARG A 68 15.38 12.73 -8.54
N LEU A 69 14.41 13.61 -8.65
CA LEU A 69 14.42 14.75 -9.56
C LEU A 69 14.64 16.00 -8.71
N GLU A 70 15.67 16.77 -9.05
CA GLU A 70 16.02 18.01 -8.36
C GLU A 70 15.87 19.18 -9.32
N LEU A 71 15.11 20.20 -8.91
CA LEU A 71 15.00 21.49 -9.58
C LEU A 71 15.81 22.51 -8.80
N PHE A 72 16.60 23.31 -9.52
CA PHE A 72 17.45 24.37 -8.97
C PHE A 72 17.02 25.69 -9.58
N LEU A 73 16.57 26.62 -8.75
CA LEU A 73 16.12 27.93 -9.16
C LEU A 73 16.91 29.02 -8.41
N PRO A 74 17.92 29.64 -9.03
CA PRO A 74 18.62 30.78 -8.46
C PRO A 74 17.67 31.96 -8.32
N GLY A 75 17.67 32.60 -7.15
CA GLY A 75 16.78 33.72 -6.87
C GLY A 75 16.58 33.97 -5.39
N GLU A 76 15.61 34.83 -5.10
CA GLU A 76 15.19 35.10 -3.73
C GLU A 76 14.58 33.86 -3.08
N ARG A 77 14.55 33.83 -1.76
CA ARG A 77 13.99 32.71 -1.01
C ARG A 77 12.47 32.73 -1.15
N VAL A 78 11.94 31.86 -2.01
CA VAL A 78 10.50 31.70 -2.23
C VAL A 78 10.17 30.23 -2.06
N ASP A 79 9.40 29.94 -1.01
CA ASP A 79 8.81 28.62 -0.81
C ASP A 79 7.57 28.51 -1.73
N PRO A 80 7.57 27.64 -2.75
CA PRO A 80 6.46 27.52 -3.69
C PRO A 80 5.22 26.87 -3.05
N PHE A 81 5.35 26.40 -1.81
CA PHE A 81 4.29 25.80 -1.00
C PHE A 81 3.77 26.73 0.11
N ASP A 82 4.32 27.94 0.23
CA ASP A 82 3.84 29.01 1.10
C ASP A 82 3.30 30.15 0.25
N THR A 83 1.98 30.18 0.10
CA THR A 83 1.25 31.14 -0.75
C THR A 83 0.93 32.44 -0.02
N GLY A 84 1.37 32.62 1.23
CA GLY A 84 1.03 33.79 2.07
C GLY A 84 -0.39 33.76 2.64
N GLU A 85 -1.28 32.95 2.06
CA GLU A 85 -2.58 32.58 2.61
C GLU A 85 -2.50 31.18 3.24
N GLU A 86 -2.78 31.10 4.55
CA GLU A 86 -2.67 29.83 5.30
C GLU A 86 -3.58 28.74 4.74
N GLU A 87 -4.80 29.08 4.32
CA GLU A 87 -5.77 28.11 3.77
C GLU A 87 -5.32 27.52 2.43
N GLN A 88 -4.87 28.35 1.48
CA GLN A 88 -4.40 27.87 0.17
C GLN A 88 -3.13 27.02 0.28
N SER A 89 -2.23 27.41 1.20
CA SER A 89 -0.99 26.69 1.47
C SER A 89 -1.27 25.32 2.08
N GLN A 90 -2.24 25.22 3.01
CA GLN A 90 -2.69 23.94 3.57
C GLN A 90 -3.38 23.05 2.53
N VAL A 91 -4.19 23.61 1.63
CA VAL A 91 -4.84 22.87 0.55
C VAL A 91 -3.79 22.29 -0.39
N LEU A 92 -2.82 23.08 -0.84
CA LEU A 92 -1.76 22.63 -1.73
C LEU A 92 -0.88 21.55 -1.08
N GLN A 93 -0.46 21.76 0.17
CA GLN A 93 0.30 20.76 0.93
C GLN A 93 -0.53 19.47 1.12
N GLY A 94 -1.82 19.60 1.40
CA GLY A 94 -2.77 18.49 1.49
C GLY A 94 -2.91 17.73 0.17
N LEU A 95 -3.03 18.43 -0.96
CA LEU A 95 -3.11 17.85 -2.30
C LEU A 95 -1.83 17.11 -2.66
N LEU A 96 -0.66 17.72 -2.43
CA LEU A 96 0.65 17.09 -2.71
C LEU A 96 0.92 15.90 -1.79
N ALA A 97 0.55 15.99 -0.51
CA ALA A 97 0.63 14.89 0.45
C ALA A 97 -0.30 13.73 0.04
N ASN A 98 -1.53 14.03 -0.38
CA ASN A 98 -2.51 13.06 -0.86
C ASN A 98 -2.10 12.42 -2.20
N MET A 99 -1.53 13.21 -3.11
CA MET A 99 -0.90 12.71 -4.33
C MET A 99 0.31 11.83 -4.01
N GLY A 100 0.92 12.01 -2.83
CA GLY A 100 2.03 11.19 -2.38
C GLY A 100 3.39 11.62 -2.90
N VAL A 101 3.45 12.79 -3.50
CA VAL A 101 4.66 13.39 -4.03
C VAL A 101 4.85 14.68 -3.25
N ALA A 102 4.98 14.59 -1.93
CA ALA A 102 5.32 15.75 -1.12
C ALA A 102 6.76 16.15 -1.49
N PRO A 103 6.95 17.24 -2.26
CA PRO A 103 8.27 17.67 -2.64
C PRO A 103 8.98 18.25 -1.42
N ALA A 104 10.28 17.99 -1.30
CA ALA A 104 11.08 18.62 -0.26
C ALA A 104 11.70 19.91 -0.82
N TRP A 105 11.44 21.04 -0.16
CA TRP A 105 12.06 22.33 -0.49
C TRP A 105 13.22 22.64 0.47
N GLN A 106 14.30 23.18 -0.08
CA GLN A 106 15.45 23.69 0.66
C GLN A 106 16.01 24.93 -0.03
N TYR A 107 16.37 25.96 0.72
CA TYR A 107 17.09 27.12 0.19
C TYR A 107 18.57 27.05 0.58
N LYS A 108 19.47 27.10 -0.40
CA LYS A 108 20.93 27.06 -0.15
C LYS A 108 21.68 27.86 -1.20
N ASN A 109 22.65 28.67 -0.77
CA ASN A 109 23.57 29.41 -1.65
C ASN A 109 22.89 30.32 -2.69
N GLY A 110 21.75 30.94 -2.36
CA GLY A 110 21.02 31.77 -3.32
C GLY A 110 20.14 30.99 -4.30
N GLU A 111 19.96 29.68 -4.09
CA GLU A 111 19.16 28.81 -4.94
C GLU A 111 18.05 28.11 -4.13
N ASN A 112 16.85 28.08 -4.71
CA ASN A 112 15.74 27.25 -4.27
C ASN A 112 15.90 25.85 -4.87
N LEU A 113 16.03 24.83 -4.02
CA LEU A 113 16.16 23.43 -4.38
C LEU A 113 14.86 22.70 -4.06
N ILE A 114 14.24 22.09 -5.08
CA ILE A 114 13.03 21.29 -4.94
C ILE A 114 13.34 19.85 -5.33
N ILE A 115 13.05 18.92 -4.43
CA ILE A 115 13.38 17.50 -4.58
C ILE A 115 12.08 16.69 -4.68
N PHE A 116 11.86 16.10 -5.85
CA PHE A 116 10.77 15.15 -6.09
C PHE A 116 11.29 13.72 -5.97
N THR A 117 10.65 12.93 -5.11
CA THR A 117 10.99 11.51 -4.91
C THR A 117 9.78 10.65 -5.29
N PRO A 118 9.84 9.84 -6.36
CA PRO A 118 8.75 8.93 -6.70
C PRO A 118 8.51 7.92 -5.57
N LYS A 119 7.24 7.68 -5.26
CA LYS A 119 6.86 6.60 -4.34
C LYS A 119 7.38 5.28 -4.87
N LYS A 120 7.90 4.44 -3.97
CA LYS A 120 8.25 3.07 -4.33
C LYS A 120 6.98 2.32 -4.71
N LYS A 121 7.07 1.55 -5.79
CA LYS A 121 6.01 0.60 -6.15
C LYS A 121 5.83 -0.36 -4.99
N LYS A 122 4.72 -0.25 -4.25
CA LYS A 122 4.37 -1.24 -3.23
C LYS A 122 4.06 -2.53 -3.99
N ARG A 123 4.87 -3.56 -3.80
CA ARG A 123 4.54 -4.90 -4.29
C ARG A 123 3.20 -5.30 -3.67
N SER A 124 2.29 -5.85 -4.48
CA SER A 124 0.98 -6.28 -3.98
C SER A 124 1.18 -7.24 -2.80
N GLN A 125 0.64 -6.88 -1.64
CA GLN A 125 0.73 -7.70 -0.43
C GLN A 125 0.09 -9.07 -0.64
N MET A 126 -0.99 -9.13 -1.44
CA MET A 126 -1.62 -10.38 -1.83
C MET A 126 -0.71 -11.24 -2.72
N ALA A 127 0.01 -10.62 -3.65
CA ALA A 127 0.95 -11.35 -4.50
C ALA A 127 2.14 -11.90 -3.70
N SER A 128 2.65 -11.14 -2.71
CA SER A 128 3.66 -11.68 -1.80
C SER A 128 3.12 -12.81 -0.94
N LEU A 129 1.88 -12.72 -0.45
CA LEU A 129 1.27 -13.78 0.34
C LEU A 129 1.09 -15.06 -0.48
N ALA A 130 0.55 -14.94 -1.70
CA ALA A 130 0.39 -16.07 -2.61
C ALA A 130 1.73 -16.74 -2.94
N LEU A 131 2.77 -15.93 -3.22
CA LEU A 131 4.12 -16.46 -3.44
C LEU A 131 4.68 -17.17 -2.21
N SER A 132 4.48 -16.62 -1.01
CA SER A 132 4.90 -17.26 0.24
C SER A 132 4.21 -18.60 0.45
N VAL A 133 2.91 -18.72 0.14
CA VAL A 133 2.18 -19.99 0.24
C VAL A 133 2.76 -21.02 -0.72
N ILE A 134 2.98 -20.66 -1.99
CA ILE A 134 3.57 -21.54 -2.99
C ILE A 134 4.96 -22.00 -2.54
N LEU A 135 5.79 -21.07 -2.05
CA LEU A 135 7.14 -21.38 -1.59
C LEU A 135 7.13 -22.27 -0.33
N ALA A 136 6.16 -22.09 0.56
CA ALA A 136 5.96 -22.94 1.72
C ALA A 136 5.58 -24.38 1.31
N PHE A 137 4.71 -24.56 0.31
CA PHE A 137 4.38 -25.89 -0.23
C PHE A 137 5.62 -26.57 -0.84
N LEU A 138 6.40 -25.85 -1.65
CA LEU A 138 7.63 -26.37 -2.23
C LEU A 138 8.65 -26.75 -1.15
N CYS A 139 8.86 -25.87 -0.17
CA CYS A 139 9.76 -26.12 0.95
C CYS A 139 9.29 -27.31 1.80
N GLY A 140 8.00 -27.42 2.09
CA GLY A 140 7.41 -28.58 2.77
C GLY A 140 7.61 -29.88 2.00
N GLY A 141 7.45 -29.83 0.67
CA GLY A 141 7.76 -30.94 -0.23
C GLY A 141 9.22 -31.36 -0.16
N VAL A 142 10.18 -30.43 -0.23
CA VAL A 142 11.61 -30.73 -0.10
C VAL A 142 11.95 -31.28 1.29
N CYS A 143 11.36 -30.72 2.34
CA CYS A 143 11.51 -31.20 3.72
C CYS A 143 10.98 -32.64 3.92
N SER A 144 10.11 -33.15 3.05
CA SER A 144 9.66 -34.54 3.11
C SER A 144 10.73 -35.55 2.73
N PHE A 145 11.75 -35.14 1.96
CA PHE A 145 12.89 -35.98 1.58
C PHE A 145 14.01 -36.01 2.64
N LEU A 146 13.90 -35.22 3.71
CA LEU A 146 14.90 -35.18 4.79
C LEU A 146 14.69 -36.31 5.81
N PRO A 147 15.75 -36.75 6.52
CA PRO A 147 15.65 -37.76 7.58
C PRO A 147 14.68 -37.34 8.68
N GLU A 148 13.94 -38.30 9.24
CA GLU A 148 12.89 -38.02 10.23
C GLU A 148 13.38 -37.25 11.45
N ASN A 149 14.63 -37.49 11.89
CA ASN A 149 15.26 -36.78 13.01
C ASN A 149 15.38 -35.27 12.75
N VAL A 150 15.77 -34.88 11.53
CA VAL A 150 15.91 -33.47 11.16
C VAL A 150 14.53 -32.83 10.98
N ARG A 151 13.58 -33.56 10.41
CA ARG A 151 12.19 -33.09 10.23
C ARG A 151 11.50 -32.85 11.57
N ALA A 152 11.63 -33.78 12.52
CA ALA A 152 11.05 -33.66 13.85
C ALA A 152 11.66 -32.50 14.64
N PHE A 153 12.98 -32.32 14.56
CA PHE A 153 13.67 -31.19 15.17
C PHE A 153 13.18 -29.84 14.59
N LEU A 154 13.15 -29.70 13.26
CA LEU A 154 12.69 -28.46 12.62
C LEU A 154 11.22 -28.16 12.94
N ALA A 155 10.36 -29.18 12.92
CA ALA A 155 8.94 -29.03 13.17
C ALA A 155 8.66 -28.63 14.63
N ASN A 156 9.26 -29.32 15.60
CA ASN A 156 8.93 -29.15 17.01
C ASN A 156 9.67 -27.99 17.66
N GLU A 157 10.95 -27.78 17.34
CA GLU A 157 11.79 -26.78 18.01
C GLU A 157 11.73 -25.40 17.33
N ILE A 158 11.43 -25.33 16.04
CA ILE A 158 11.46 -24.08 15.28
C ILE A 158 10.07 -23.69 14.79
N ILE A 159 9.43 -24.55 14.00
CA ILE A 159 8.19 -24.18 13.30
C ILE A 159 7.02 -24.05 14.28
N SER A 160 6.82 -25.05 15.15
CA SER A 160 5.72 -25.08 16.11
C SER A 160 5.72 -23.89 17.08
N PRO A 161 6.82 -23.51 17.77
CA PRO A 161 6.80 -22.37 18.68
C PRO A 161 6.57 -21.04 17.96
N VAL A 162 7.14 -20.85 16.76
CA VAL A 162 6.91 -19.64 15.96
C VAL A 162 5.45 -19.54 15.54
N PHE A 163 4.87 -20.63 15.04
CA PHE A 163 3.47 -20.69 14.64
C PHE A 163 2.53 -20.47 15.83
N ASN A 164 2.78 -21.14 16.95
CA ASN A 164 2.00 -20.99 18.17
C ASN A 164 2.07 -19.56 18.71
N ARG A 165 3.24 -18.90 18.66
CA ARG A 165 3.36 -17.50 19.07
C ARG A 165 2.57 -16.57 18.15
N PHE A 166 2.64 -16.81 16.84
CA PHE A 166 1.88 -16.06 15.85
C PHE A 166 0.36 -16.24 16.05
N MET A 167 -0.12 -17.48 16.20
CA MET A 167 -1.52 -17.78 16.48
C MET A 167 -1.98 -17.20 17.83
N GLY A 168 -1.12 -17.24 18.85
CA GLY A 168 -1.38 -16.62 20.14
C GLY A 168 -1.54 -15.10 20.03
N LEU A 169 -0.72 -14.43 19.22
CA LEU A 169 -0.85 -13.00 18.95
C LEU A 169 -2.15 -12.69 18.20
N LEU A 170 -2.49 -13.47 17.16
CA LEU A 170 -3.74 -13.31 16.42
C LEU A 170 -4.96 -13.48 17.34
N SER A 171 -4.94 -14.50 18.21
CA SER A 171 -6.01 -14.74 19.19
C SER A 171 -6.11 -13.62 20.22
N ALA A 172 -4.97 -13.11 20.71
CA ALA A 172 -4.93 -12.00 21.66
C ALA A 172 -5.53 -10.71 21.09
N ILE A 173 -5.36 -10.44 19.79
CA ILE A 173 -5.94 -9.27 19.12
C ILE A 173 -7.41 -9.51 18.74
N ALA A 174 -7.76 -10.75 18.36
CA ALA A 174 -9.11 -11.10 17.93
C ALA A 174 -10.16 -10.83 19.02
N GLY A 175 -9.85 -11.12 20.30
CA GLY A 175 -10.78 -10.91 21.41
C GLY A 175 -11.26 -9.45 21.53
N PRO A 176 -10.35 -8.48 21.76
CA PRO A 176 -10.72 -7.06 21.82
C PRO A 176 -11.35 -6.55 20.53
N MET A 177 -10.86 -7.00 19.37
CA MET A 177 -11.40 -6.60 18.06
C MET A 177 -12.87 -7.02 17.89
N VAL A 178 -13.22 -8.26 18.25
CA VAL A 178 -14.60 -8.77 18.19
C VAL A 178 -15.49 -8.01 19.17
N PHE A 179 -15.04 -7.80 20.40
CA PHE A 179 -15.81 -7.07 21.41
C PHE A 179 -16.12 -5.64 20.95
N LEU A 180 -15.11 -4.88 20.54
CA LEU A 180 -15.29 -3.51 20.06
C LEU A 180 -16.16 -3.44 18.81
N SER A 181 -16.01 -4.40 17.88
CA SER A 181 -16.84 -4.48 16.69
C SER A 181 -18.32 -4.70 17.02
N ILE A 182 -18.63 -5.50 18.04
CA ILE A 182 -20.02 -5.74 18.47
C ILE A 182 -20.59 -4.49 19.16
N VAL A 183 -19.85 -3.89 20.09
CA VAL A 183 -20.28 -2.66 20.80
C VAL A 183 -20.53 -1.53 19.80
N TRP A 184 -19.60 -1.30 18.88
CA TRP A 184 -19.75 -0.29 17.84
C TRP A 184 -20.91 -0.60 16.89
N GLY A 185 -21.10 -1.87 16.51
CA GLY A 185 -22.19 -2.31 15.67
C GLY A 185 -23.58 -2.05 16.29
N ILE A 186 -23.72 -2.29 17.59
CA ILE A 186 -24.96 -2.00 18.33
C ILE A 186 -25.19 -0.49 18.41
N TYR A 187 -24.16 0.27 18.77
CA TYR A 187 -24.24 1.73 18.87
C TYR A 187 -24.64 2.38 17.53
N SER A 188 -24.11 1.88 16.42
CA SER A 188 -24.38 2.43 15.08
C SER A 188 -25.81 2.20 14.58
N ILE A 189 -26.51 1.17 15.05
CA ILE A 189 -27.87 0.85 14.58
C ILE A 189 -28.92 1.66 15.32
N GLY A 190 -28.73 1.94 16.62
CA GLY A 190 -29.57 2.84 17.42
C GLY A 190 -31.02 2.39 17.68
N ASP A 191 -31.61 1.57 16.81
CA ASP A 191 -32.99 1.09 16.88
C ASP A 191 -33.06 -0.45 16.94
N MET A 192 -33.64 -0.97 18.02
CA MET A 192 -33.74 -2.41 18.26
C MET A 192 -34.71 -3.12 17.30
N ALA A 193 -35.71 -2.42 16.75
CA ALA A 193 -36.68 -3.02 15.82
C ALA A 193 -36.07 -3.29 14.44
N THR A 194 -35.24 -2.37 13.95
CA THR A 194 -34.46 -2.56 12.71
C THR A 194 -33.35 -3.60 12.90
N MET A 195 -32.69 -3.63 14.06
CA MET A 195 -31.67 -4.64 14.42
C MET A 195 -32.22 -6.08 14.29
N GLY A 196 -33.39 -6.36 14.88
CA GLY A 196 -33.99 -7.70 14.84
C GLY A 196 -34.37 -8.15 13.42
N ARG A 197 -34.88 -7.23 12.58
CA ARG A 197 -35.27 -7.55 11.19
C ARG A 197 -34.06 -7.86 10.32
N ILE A 198 -32.97 -7.08 10.46
CA ILE A 198 -31.71 -7.29 9.74
C ILE A 198 -31.05 -8.58 10.22
N GLY A 199 -30.97 -8.79 11.55
CA GLY A 199 -30.41 -9.98 12.16
C GLY A 199 -31.10 -11.26 11.72
N LYS A 200 -32.44 -11.31 11.73
CA LYS A 200 -33.21 -12.47 11.25
C LYS A 200 -32.96 -12.77 9.77
N ARG A 201 -32.81 -11.73 8.94
CA ARG A 201 -32.51 -11.92 7.51
C ARG A 201 -31.09 -12.46 7.31
N MET A 202 -30.11 -11.97 8.06
CA MET A 202 -28.73 -12.47 8.02
C MET A 202 -28.63 -13.91 8.52
N ILE A 203 -29.19 -14.22 9.70
CA ILE A 203 -29.13 -15.56 10.29
C ILE A 203 -29.80 -16.59 9.36
N GLY A 204 -30.95 -16.23 8.77
CA GLY A 204 -31.67 -17.10 7.83
C GLY A 204 -30.87 -17.37 6.56
N ARG A 205 -30.26 -16.35 5.97
CA ARG A 205 -29.39 -16.53 4.79
C ARG A 205 -28.14 -17.35 5.13
N PHE A 206 -27.53 -17.12 6.29
CA PHE A 206 -26.34 -17.84 6.71
C PHE A 206 -26.63 -19.33 6.94
N MET A 207 -27.71 -19.66 7.64
CA MET A 207 -28.14 -21.05 7.83
C MET A 207 -28.48 -21.72 6.50
N LEU A 208 -29.24 -21.05 5.62
CA LEU A 208 -29.59 -21.60 4.32
C LEU A 208 -28.35 -21.88 3.46
N MET A 209 -27.39 -20.95 3.41
CA MET A 209 -26.13 -21.14 2.70
C MET A 209 -25.29 -22.27 3.30
N THR A 210 -25.26 -22.40 4.63
CA THR A 210 -24.53 -23.48 5.30
C THR A 210 -25.14 -24.84 4.95
N ILE A 211 -26.47 -24.97 4.98
CA ILE A 211 -27.18 -26.20 4.59
C ILE A 211 -26.93 -26.50 3.11
N LEU A 212 -27.07 -25.51 2.24
CA LEU A 212 -26.88 -25.66 0.79
C LEU A 212 -25.46 -26.06 0.42
N LEU A 213 -24.45 -25.61 1.17
CA LEU A 213 -23.05 -25.99 0.94
C LEU A 213 -22.72 -27.36 1.55
N THR A 214 -23.20 -27.63 2.76
CA THR A 214 -22.80 -28.82 3.51
C THR A 214 -23.49 -30.09 3.00
N LEU A 215 -24.78 -30.03 2.66
CA LEU A 215 -25.53 -31.21 2.19
C LEU A 215 -24.93 -31.86 0.93
N PRO A 216 -24.66 -31.11 -0.16
CA PRO A 216 -24.07 -31.70 -1.36
C PRO A 216 -22.68 -32.27 -1.12
N VAL A 217 -21.87 -31.61 -0.30
CA VAL A 217 -20.52 -32.10 0.06
C VAL A 217 -20.63 -33.42 0.83
N CYS A 218 -21.54 -33.52 1.80
CA CYS A 218 -21.78 -34.76 2.52
C CYS A 218 -22.26 -35.88 1.59
N VAL A 219 -23.24 -35.61 0.72
CA VAL A 219 -23.76 -36.60 -0.24
C VAL A 219 -22.67 -37.08 -1.20
N PHE A 220 -21.80 -36.18 -1.66
CA PHE A 220 -20.68 -36.52 -2.54
C PHE A 220 -19.54 -37.25 -1.81
N ALA A 221 -19.34 -37.00 -0.52
CA ALA A 221 -18.30 -37.65 0.29
C ALA A 221 -18.69 -39.05 0.78
N MET A 222 -19.99 -39.32 1.02
CA MET A 222 -20.52 -40.62 1.45
C MET A 222 -20.05 -41.84 0.61
N PRO A 223 -19.99 -41.79 -0.74
CA PRO A 223 -19.50 -42.93 -1.52
C PRO A 223 -17.98 -43.14 -1.45
N PHE A 224 -17.20 -42.11 -1.11
CA PHE A 224 -15.73 -42.17 -1.03
C PHE A 224 -15.21 -42.53 0.37
N PHE A 225 -15.96 -42.19 1.42
CA PHE A 225 -15.62 -42.51 2.80
C PHE A 225 -16.66 -43.47 3.37
N SER A 226 -16.32 -44.76 3.50
CA SER A 226 -17.13 -45.68 4.32
C SER A 226 -17.15 -45.13 5.75
N LEU A 227 -18.29 -44.57 6.14
CA LEU A 227 -18.59 -44.19 7.52
C LEU A 227 -18.56 -45.48 8.36
N LYS A 228 -17.38 -45.88 8.81
CA LYS A 228 -17.24 -46.78 9.95
C LYS A 228 -17.76 -45.98 11.14
N THR A 229 -19.06 -46.12 11.41
CA THR A 229 -19.64 -45.76 12.71
C THR A 229 -18.74 -46.38 13.75
N GLY A 230 -18.00 -45.55 14.48
CA GLY A 230 -17.15 -46.01 15.56
C GLY A 230 -17.99 -46.85 16.49
N ASP A 231 -17.59 -48.11 16.67
CA ASP A 231 -18.05 -48.98 17.73
C ASP A 231 -17.94 -48.17 19.01
N GLY A 232 -19.08 -47.83 19.61
CA GLY A 232 -19.13 -47.10 20.85
C GLY A 232 -18.41 -47.96 21.87
N GLY A 233 -17.29 -47.45 22.41
CA GLY A 233 -16.64 -48.10 23.53
C GLY A 233 -17.63 -48.20 24.68
N GLU A 234 -18.23 -49.38 24.84
CA GLU A 234 -18.78 -49.82 26.11
C GLU A 234 -17.61 -49.86 27.09
N VAL A 235 -17.64 -48.96 28.05
CA VAL A 235 -16.86 -49.02 29.29
C VAL A 235 -17.79 -49.48 30.40
#